data_AF-A0A956J396-F1
#
_entry.id   AF-A0A956J396-F1
#
_cell.length_a   1.000
_cell.length_b   1.000
_cell.length_c   1.000
_cell.angle_alpha   90.00
_cell.angle_beta   90.00
_cell.angle_gamma   90.00
#
_symmetry.space_group_name_H-M   'P 1'
#
loop_
_entity.id
_entity.type
_entity.pdbx_description
1 polymer ?
#
loop_
_entity_poly.entity_id
_entity_poly.type
_entity_poly.pdbx_seq_one_letter_code
_entity_poly.pdbx_strand_id
1 'polypeptide(L)'
;ISIQGFTLNLVITNAVITANISDQSNVTGGIIAGVLDTDGLIDELRKVAGAVDPSLCSGSTFDSIATQIRAASDIMKDGTNGPGATCNGISIGLGFDAKPVQLGPVADPSMPGEDPCAQ
;
A
#
# COMPACT_ATOMS: atom_id res chain seq x y z
N ILE A 1 1.31 5.71 1.83
CA ILE A 1 2.57 5.37 2.55
C ILE A 1 3.72 5.98 1.76
N SER A 2 4.74 6.54 2.40
CA SER A 2 5.89 7.13 1.68
C SER A 2 7.07 6.15 1.63
N ILE A 3 7.59 5.86 0.44
CA ILE A 3 8.75 4.99 0.19
C ILE A 3 9.78 5.84 -0.57
N GLN A 4 10.97 6.07 0.01
CA GLN A 4 12.04 6.87 -0.63
C GLN A 4 11.59 8.26 -1.14
N GLY A 5 10.60 8.89 -0.49
CA GLY A 5 10.04 10.18 -0.92
C GLY A 5 8.88 10.10 -1.91
N PHE A 6 8.55 8.91 -2.41
CA PHE A 6 7.41 8.67 -3.29
C PHE A 6 6.19 8.22 -2.49
N THR A 7 5.01 8.69 -2.87
CA THR A 7 3.77 8.32 -2.20
C THR A 7 3.15 7.10 -2.89
N LEU A 8 3.13 5.97 -2.19
CA LEU A 8 2.37 4.79 -2.58
C LEU A 8 0.93 4.93 -2.04
N ASN A 9 -0.05 4.98 -2.95
CA ASN A 9 -1.45 4.98 -2.57
C ASN A 9 -1.93 3.53 -2.37
N LEU A 10 -2.44 3.22 -1.19
CA LEU A 10 -2.99 1.90 -0.89
C LEU A 10 -4.48 2.04 -0.62
N VAL A 11 -5.29 1.66 -1.61
CA VAL A 11 -6.75 1.67 -1.47
C VAL A 11 -7.17 0.35 -0.82
N ILE A 12 -7.47 0.40 0.48
CA ILE A 12 -7.94 -0.74 1.26
C ILE A 12 -9.47 -0.76 1.24
N THR A 13 -10.07 -1.76 0.59
CA THR A 13 -11.50 -2.02 0.60
C THR A 13 -11.86 -2.95 1.77
N ASN A 14 -13.14 -2.94 2.18
CA ASN A 14 -13.62 -3.73 3.32
C ASN A 14 -12.79 -3.52 4.61
N ALA A 15 -12.37 -2.28 4.84
CA ALA A 15 -11.44 -1.96 5.91
C ALA A 15 -12.07 -2.17 7.30
N VAL A 16 -11.34 -2.87 8.17
CA VAL A 16 -11.65 -3.04 9.59
C VAL A 16 -10.50 -2.48 10.41
N ILE A 17 -10.80 -1.55 11.31
CA ILE A 17 -9.79 -0.92 12.18
C ILE A 17 -10.01 -1.43 13.60
N THR A 18 -8.97 -2.00 14.18
CA THR A 18 -8.91 -2.37 15.60
C THR A 18 -7.76 -1.64 16.27
N ALA A 19 -7.92 -1.25 17.54
CA ALA A 19 -6.94 -0.46 18.26
C ALA A 19 -7.16 -0.56 19.77
N ASN A 20 -6.06 -0.56 20.54
CA ASN A 20 -6.12 -0.36 21.98
C ASN A 20 -5.87 1.11 22.31
N ILE A 21 -6.76 1.73 23.05
CA ILE A 21 -6.61 3.11 23.51
C ILE A 21 -6.04 3.05 24.93
N SER A 22 -4.76 3.40 25.12
CA SER A 22 -4.09 3.24 26.39
C SER A 22 -4.41 4.33 27.42
N ASP A 23 -4.70 5.57 26.97
CA ASP A 23 -4.87 6.74 27.86
C ASP A 23 -5.71 7.90 27.25
N GLN A 24 -6.87 7.58 26.68
CA GLN A 24 -7.79 8.52 25.99
C GLN A 24 -7.21 9.21 24.73
N SER A 25 -5.90 9.20 24.52
CA SER A 25 -5.24 9.93 23.41
C SER A 25 -4.23 9.10 22.63
N ASN A 26 -3.61 8.09 23.24
CA ASN A 26 -2.66 7.22 22.56
C ASN A 26 -3.33 5.91 22.11
N VAL A 27 -2.96 5.46 20.93
CA VAL A 27 -3.33 4.16 20.35
C VAL A 27 -2.09 3.29 20.28
N THR A 28 -2.21 2.06 20.77
CA THR A 28 -1.16 1.05 20.65
C THR A 28 -1.70 -0.24 20.05
N GLY A 29 -0.85 -0.93 19.28
CA GLY A 29 -1.20 -2.21 18.67
C GLY A 29 -2.43 -2.12 17.77
N GLY A 30 -2.59 -0.99 17.07
CA GLY A 30 -3.65 -0.80 16.10
C GLY A 30 -3.39 -1.61 14.84
N ILE A 31 -4.46 -2.10 14.20
CA ILE A 31 -4.41 -2.82 12.94
C ILE A 31 -5.46 -2.23 12.01
N ILE A 32 -5.05 -1.86 10.80
CA ILE A 32 -5.94 -1.60 9.68
C ILE A 32 -5.91 -2.84 8.79
N ALA A 33 -6.97 -3.64 8.85
CA ALA A 33 -7.14 -4.84 8.03
C ALA A 33 -8.09 -4.57 6.86
N GLY A 34 -7.94 -5.30 5.77
CA GLY A 34 -8.87 -5.24 4.64
C GLY A 34 -8.33 -5.92 3.40
N VAL A 35 -8.85 -5.55 2.24
CA VAL A 35 -8.49 -6.12 0.94
C VAL A 35 -7.88 -5.05 0.05
N LEU A 36 -6.75 -5.36 -0.58
CA LEU A 36 -6.18 -4.55 -1.66
C LEU A 36 -6.58 -5.14 -3.00
N ASP A 37 -6.90 -4.29 -3.97
CA ASP A 37 -6.98 -4.70 -5.38
C ASP A 37 -5.56 -5.04 -5.88
N THR A 38 -5.36 -6.27 -6.33
CA THR A 38 -4.05 -6.77 -6.78
C THR A 38 -3.50 -5.96 -7.95
N ASP A 39 -4.31 -5.67 -8.97
CA ASP A 39 -3.82 -4.92 -10.13
C ASP A 39 -3.63 -3.44 -9.76
N GLY A 40 -4.49 -2.89 -8.90
CA GLY A 40 -4.32 -1.54 -8.36
C GLY A 40 -3.01 -1.39 -7.57
N LEU A 41 -2.65 -2.38 -6.75
CA LEU A 41 -1.37 -2.41 -6.04
C LEU A 41 -0.18 -2.47 -7.01
N ILE A 42 -0.27 -3.29 -8.07
CA ILE A 42 0.78 -3.40 -9.09
C ILE A 42 0.96 -2.06 -9.82
N ASP A 43 -0.12 -1.39 -10.17
CA ASP A 43 -0.07 -0.08 -10.84
C ASP A 43 0.58 0.98 -9.96
N GLU A 44 0.28 1.00 -8.67
CA GLU A 44 0.91 1.91 -7.70
C GLU A 44 2.39 1.56 -7.47
N LEU A 45 2.74 0.27 -7.40
CA LEU A 45 4.13 -0.17 -7.30
C LEU A 45 4.94 0.17 -8.54
N ARG A 46 4.34 0.12 -9.73
CA ARG A 46 5.02 0.47 -10.98
C ARG A 46 5.46 1.94 -10.97
N LYS A 47 4.66 2.83 -10.38
CA LYS A 47 4.98 4.27 -10.25
C LYS A 47 6.17 4.54 -9.32
N VAL A 48 6.40 3.67 -8.35
CA VAL A 48 7.49 3.82 -7.37
C VAL A 48 8.65 2.86 -7.60
N ALA A 49 8.55 1.97 -8.57
CA ALA A 49 9.51 0.89 -8.81
C ALA A 49 10.92 1.42 -9.09
N GLY A 50 11.06 2.42 -9.97
CA GLY A 50 12.34 3.04 -10.27
C GLY A 50 12.98 3.78 -9.10
N ALA A 51 12.18 4.23 -8.14
CA ALA A 51 12.67 4.90 -6.95
C ALA A 51 13.28 3.93 -5.93
N VAL A 52 12.83 2.68 -5.96
CA VAL A 52 13.38 1.61 -5.14
C VAL A 52 14.65 1.06 -5.80
N ASP A 53 14.59 0.79 -7.10
CA ASP A 53 15.72 0.31 -7.88
C ASP A 53 15.53 0.64 -9.38
N PRO A 54 16.46 1.38 -10.02
CA PRO A 54 16.38 1.72 -11.45
C PRO A 54 16.25 0.52 -12.38
N SER A 55 16.74 -0.66 -11.99
CA SER A 55 16.59 -1.89 -12.77
C SER A 55 15.13 -2.34 -12.90
N LEU A 56 14.25 -1.88 -12.00
CA LEU A 56 12.81 -2.13 -12.04
C LEU A 56 12.07 -1.25 -13.04
N CYS A 57 12.74 -0.24 -13.63
CA CYS A 57 12.20 0.48 -14.79
C CYS A 57 12.23 -0.37 -16.07
N SER A 58 13.02 -1.45 -16.10
CA SER A 58 12.97 -2.44 -17.17
C SER A 58 11.71 -3.30 -17.04
N GLY A 59 10.86 -3.31 -18.07
CA GLY A 59 9.55 -3.96 -18.03
C GLY A 59 9.61 -5.43 -17.62
N SER A 60 10.58 -6.21 -18.13
CA SER A 60 10.71 -7.64 -17.85
C SER A 60 10.98 -7.99 -16.39
N THR A 61 11.74 -7.15 -15.67
CA THR A 61 12.07 -7.38 -14.26
C THR A 61 10.85 -7.11 -13.38
N PHE A 62 10.17 -5.97 -13.62
CA PHE A 62 8.95 -5.64 -12.91
C PHE A 62 7.81 -6.62 -13.20
N ASP A 63 7.69 -7.11 -14.43
CA ASP A 63 6.63 -8.07 -14.79
C ASP A 63 6.75 -9.41 -14.03
N SER A 64 7.97 -9.82 -13.68
CA SER A 64 8.21 -10.99 -12.83
C SER A 64 7.75 -10.75 -11.38
N ILE A 65 7.89 -9.52 -10.86
CA ILE A 65 7.39 -9.13 -9.54
C ILE A 65 5.87 -9.01 -9.58
N ALA A 66 5.31 -8.39 -10.62
CA ALA A 66 3.87 -8.28 -10.83
C ALA A 66 3.21 -9.66 -10.89
N THR A 67 3.84 -10.63 -11.54
CA THR A 67 3.35 -12.02 -11.59
C THR A 67 3.34 -12.66 -10.20
N GLN A 68 4.38 -12.45 -9.39
CA GLN A 68 4.45 -12.94 -8.01
C GLN A 68 3.38 -12.28 -7.13
N ILE A 69 3.14 -10.98 -7.28
CA ILE A 69 2.08 -10.26 -6.56
C ILE A 69 0.71 -10.82 -6.96
N ARG A 70 0.47 -11.07 -8.25
CA ARG A 70 -0.78 -11.70 -8.70
C ARG A 70 -0.99 -13.07 -8.09
N ALA A 71 0.07 -13.89 -8.06
CA ALA A 71 0.04 -15.20 -7.43
C ALA A 71 -0.18 -15.16 -5.91
N ALA A 72 0.08 -14.02 -5.27
CA ALA A 72 -0.18 -13.80 -3.84
C ALA A 72 -1.63 -13.43 -3.52
N SER A 73 -2.50 -13.27 -4.53
CA SER A 73 -3.93 -12.96 -4.32
C SER A 73 -4.61 -14.12 -3.61
N ASP A 74 -5.21 -13.84 -2.45
CA ASP A 74 -5.81 -14.84 -1.56
C ASP A 74 -7.33 -14.66 -1.40
N ILE A 75 -7.87 -13.54 -1.89
CA ILE A 75 -9.28 -13.20 -1.78
C ILE A 75 -9.80 -12.55 -3.07
N MET A 76 -11.11 -12.45 -3.25
CA MET A 76 -11.69 -11.56 -4.26
C MET A 76 -11.67 -10.11 -3.75
N LYS A 77 -11.51 -9.14 -4.65
CA LYS A 77 -11.44 -7.70 -4.30
C LYS A 77 -12.67 -7.14 -3.59
N ASP A 78 -13.81 -7.82 -3.70
CA ASP A 78 -15.05 -7.51 -2.97
C ASP A 78 -15.11 -8.12 -1.55
N GLY A 79 -14.08 -8.88 -1.15
CA GLY A 79 -14.00 -9.55 0.14
C GLY A 79 -14.66 -10.92 0.18
N THR A 80 -15.16 -11.43 -0.95
CA THR A 80 -15.74 -12.78 -1.04
C THR A 80 -14.72 -13.82 -1.45
N ASN A 81 -15.06 -15.11 -1.29
CA ASN A 81 -14.20 -16.24 -1.65
C ASN A 81 -15.03 -17.41 -2.18
N GLY A 82 -15.69 -17.18 -3.32
CA GLY A 82 -16.54 -18.19 -3.95
C GLY A 82 -15.73 -19.33 -4.59
N PRO A 83 -16.21 -20.58 -4.55
CA PRO A 83 -15.55 -21.70 -5.22
C PRO A 83 -15.51 -21.47 -6.74
N GLY A 84 -14.33 -21.65 -7.35
CA GLY A 84 -14.11 -21.48 -8.79
C GLY A 84 -13.93 -20.03 -9.26
N ALA A 85 -14.01 -19.05 -8.36
CA ALA A 85 -13.67 -17.68 -8.68
C ALA A 85 -12.15 -17.45 -8.58
N THR A 86 -11.60 -16.61 -9.46
CA THR A 86 -10.19 -16.21 -9.40
C THR A 86 -9.98 -15.14 -8.32
N CYS A 87 -9.08 -15.39 -7.38
CA CYS A 87 -8.66 -14.38 -6.42
C CYS A 87 -7.93 -13.23 -7.13
N ASN A 88 -8.38 -12.01 -6.87
CA ASN A 88 -7.86 -10.78 -7.47
C ASN A 88 -7.70 -9.66 -6.43
N GLY A 89 -7.68 -10.03 -5.15
CA GLY A 89 -7.33 -9.16 -4.05
C GLY A 89 -6.38 -9.84 -3.08
N ILE A 90 -5.70 -9.02 -2.29
CA ILE A 90 -4.76 -9.44 -1.26
C ILE A 90 -5.29 -8.97 0.09
N SER A 91 -5.48 -9.90 1.02
CA SER A 91 -5.80 -9.60 2.41
C SER A 91 -4.57 -8.97 3.09
N ILE A 92 -4.74 -7.78 3.68
CA ILE A 92 -3.66 -7.06 4.35
C ILE A 92 -4.03 -6.71 5.79
N GLY A 93 -3.01 -6.63 6.65
CA GLY A 93 -3.09 -6.03 7.98
C GLY A 93 -1.90 -5.10 8.19
N LEU A 94 -2.17 -3.80 8.32
CA LEU A 94 -1.15 -2.79 8.61
C LEU A 94 -1.18 -2.44 10.09
N GLY A 95 -0.10 -2.77 10.80
CA GLY A 95 0.08 -2.37 12.19
C GLY A 95 0.36 -0.88 12.31
N PHE A 96 -0.21 -0.23 13.33
CA PHE A 96 0.07 1.16 13.64
C PHE A 96 0.03 1.43 15.15
N ASP A 97 0.84 2.40 15.57
CA ASP A 97 0.69 3.10 16.84
C ASP A 97 0.37 4.56 16.52
N ALA A 98 -0.47 5.21 17.33
CA ALA A 98 -0.77 6.62 17.17
C ALA A 98 -0.56 7.38 18.48
N LYS A 99 0.01 8.59 18.36
CA LYS A 99 0.20 9.52 19.47
C LYS A 99 -0.48 10.84 19.12
N PRO A 100 -1.05 11.56 20.10
CA PRO A 100 -1.54 12.89 19.87
C PRO A 100 -0.38 13.79 19.42
N VAL A 101 -0.57 14.51 18.31
CA VAL A 101 0.40 15.46 17.80
C VAL A 101 -0.27 16.81 17.63
N GLN A 102 0.36 17.86 18.14
CA GLN A 102 -0.01 19.23 17.81
C GLN A 102 0.53 19.51 16.40
N LEU A 103 -0.36 19.57 15.40
CA LEU A 103 0.04 19.93 14.05
C LEU A 103 0.52 21.39 14.04
N GLY A 104 1.72 21.62 13.53
CA GLY A 104 2.22 22.95 13.21
C GLY A 104 1.59 23.49 11.92
N PRO A 105 1.99 24.70 11.46
CA PRO A 105 1.59 25.20 10.15
C PRO A 105 1.96 24.20 9.04
N VAL A 106 1.11 24.11 8.01
CA VAL A 106 1.38 23.28 6.83
C VAL A 106 2.66 23.77 6.17
N ALA A 107 3.66 22.89 6.06
CA ALA A 107 4.87 23.20 5.31
C ALA A 107 4.55 23.35 3.81
N ASP A 108 5.34 24.15 3.10
CA ASP A 108 5.19 24.26 1.64
C ASP A 108 5.30 22.88 0.98
N PRO A 109 4.52 22.61 -0.08
CA PRO A 109 4.60 21.35 -0.79
C PRO A 109 6.03 21.09 -1.25
N SER A 110 6.57 19.91 -0.93
CA SER A 110 7.85 19.48 -1.51
C SER A 110 7.71 19.41 -3.04
N MET A 111 8.74 19.85 -3.77
CA MET A 111 8.78 19.65 -5.22
C MET A 111 8.61 18.15 -5.52
N PRO A 112 7.84 17.77 -6.55
CA PRO A 112 7.76 16.38 -6.98
C PRO A 112 9.17 15.86 -7.26
N GLY A 113 9.52 14.71 -6.71
CA GLY A 113 10.75 14.02 -7.08
C GLY A 113 10.75 13.71 -8.58
N GLU A 114 11.92 13.78 -9.21
CA GLU A 114 12.09 13.39 -10.61
C GLU A 114 11.72 11.90 -10.78
N ASP A 115 10.95 11.56 -11.82
CA ASP A 115 10.55 10.18 -12.07
C ASP A 115 11.77 9.38 -12.56
N PRO A 116 12.27 8.41 -11.77
CA PRO A 116 13.44 7.63 -12.12
C PRO A 116 13.22 6.69 -13.32
N CYS A 117 11.98 6.43 -13.72
CA CYS A 117 11.63 5.65 -14.91
C CYS A 117 11.26 6.50 -16.13
N ALA A 118 11.25 7.84 -16.01
CA ALA A 118 11.06 8.76 -17.13
C ALA A 118 12.39 9.23 -17.75
N GLN A 119 13.52 8.63 -17.35
CA GLN A 119 14.86 8.89 -17.90
C GLN A 119 15.08 8.23 -19.26
#